data_AF-A0A7G6E6P8-F1
#
_entry.id   AF-A0A7G6E6P8-F1
#
_cell.length_a   1.000
_cell.length_b   1.000
_cell.length_c   1.000
_cell.angle_alpha   90.00
_cell.angle_beta   90.00
_cell.angle_gamma   90.00
#
_symmetry.space_group_name_H-M   'P 1'
#
loop_
_entity.id
_entity.type
_entity.pdbx_description
1 polymer ?
#
loop_
_entity_poly.entity_id
_entity_poly.type
_entity_poly.pdbx_seq_one_letter_code
_entity_poly.pdbx_strand_id
1 'polypeptide(L)'
;MKQVNSLIRCILDFYNLQRMENPVVLERMKEGNSEEWVMDRLERAIFNDCDKEAKATHSRYAIWGEDIRSLTLKARNEMIQGNCERAGKLLNIVINSMGAFIDAQVMLSNKPENISFIEPAEILESYIEALKSNNFKESAEIDSVVKRMEELIKDKPLFYGIED
;
A
#
# COMPACT_ATOMS: atom_id res chain seq x y z
N MET A 1 -15.66 16.27 -15.25
CA MET A 1 -14.23 16.60 -15.03
C MET A 1 -14.01 17.93 -14.33
N LYS A 2 -14.40 19.10 -14.87
CA LYS A 2 -14.09 20.42 -14.25
C LYS A 2 -14.56 20.55 -12.79
N GLN A 3 -15.79 20.12 -12.47
CA GLN A 3 -16.32 20.20 -11.11
C GLN A 3 -15.59 19.27 -10.13
N VAL A 4 -15.28 18.02 -10.53
CA VAL A 4 -14.53 17.07 -9.71
C VAL A 4 -13.12 17.59 -9.42
N ASN A 5 -12.45 18.16 -10.42
CA ASN A 5 -11.13 18.77 -10.22
C ASN A 5 -11.18 19.94 -9.22
N SER A 6 -12.22 20.76 -9.27
CA SER A 6 -12.42 21.83 -8.27
C SER A 6 -12.65 21.26 -6.87
N LEU A 7 -13.45 20.19 -6.73
CA LEU A 7 -13.68 19.53 -5.44
C LEU A 7 -12.37 18.95 -4.87
N ILE A 8 -11.58 18.26 -5.70
CA ILE A 8 -10.27 17.73 -5.30
C ILE A 8 -9.34 18.86 -4.83
N ARG A 9 -9.30 19.98 -5.57
CA ARG A 9 -8.49 21.15 -5.17
C ARG A 9 -8.90 21.67 -3.79
N CYS A 10 -10.21 21.84 -3.53
CA CYS A 10 -10.67 22.27 -2.22
C CYS A 10 -10.26 21.31 -1.10
N ILE A 11 -10.28 19.99 -1.34
CA ILE A 11 -9.82 18.99 -0.36
C ILE A 11 -8.33 19.17 -0.08
N LEU A 12 -7.51 19.29 -1.12
CA LEU A 12 -6.05 19.46 -0.97
C LEU A 12 -5.70 20.78 -0.30
N ASP A 13 -6.36 21.88 -0.67
CA ASP A 13 -6.18 23.20 -0.07
C ASP A 13 -6.54 23.17 1.41
N PHE A 14 -7.65 22.52 1.78
CA PHE A 14 -8.06 22.36 3.17
C PHE A 14 -6.95 21.69 4.00
N TYR A 15 -6.44 20.52 3.60
CA TYR A 15 -5.38 19.84 4.36
C TYR A 15 -4.05 20.59 4.31
N ASN A 16 -3.74 21.29 3.22
CA ASN A 16 -2.54 22.12 3.11
C ASN A 16 -2.53 23.32 4.06
N LEU A 17 -3.69 23.84 4.45
CA LEU A 17 -3.77 24.93 5.42
C LEU A 17 -3.52 24.47 6.87
N GLN A 18 -3.54 23.16 7.13
CA GLN A 18 -3.47 22.58 8.49
C GLN A 18 -2.04 22.15 8.89
N ARG A 19 -1.03 22.54 8.12
CA ARG A 19 0.36 22.02 8.19
C ARG A 19 1.12 22.28 9.50
N MET A 20 0.59 23.10 10.41
CA MET A 20 1.32 23.62 11.56
C MET A 20 0.75 23.19 12.93
N GLU A 21 -0.38 22.45 12.98
CA GLU A 21 -1.07 22.08 14.22
C GLU A 21 -1.31 20.55 14.37
N ASN A 22 -2.18 20.15 15.31
CA ASN A 22 -2.64 18.77 15.45
C ASN A 22 -3.21 18.23 14.12
N PRO A 23 -3.02 16.93 13.81
CA PRO A 23 -3.56 16.36 12.59
C PRO A 23 -5.09 16.48 12.57
N VAL A 24 -5.65 16.87 11.42
CA VAL A 24 -7.11 16.91 11.24
C VAL A 24 -7.65 15.48 11.18
N VAL A 25 -8.51 15.14 12.14
CA VAL A 25 -9.15 13.83 12.23
C VAL A 25 -10.64 13.96 11.91
N LEU A 26 -11.00 13.64 10.66
CA LEU A 26 -12.39 13.54 10.22
C LEU A 26 -12.69 12.08 9.85
N GLU A 27 -13.21 11.31 10.80
CA GLU A 27 -13.57 9.91 10.59
C GLU A 27 -14.70 9.79 9.54
N ARG A 28 -14.45 9.00 8.49
CA ARG A 28 -15.39 8.87 7.35
C ARG A 28 -15.66 7.43 6.93
N MET A 29 -14.68 6.52 7.07
CA MET A 29 -14.72 5.18 6.47
C MET A 29 -14.17 4.08 7.40
N LYS A 30 -14.22 4.28 8.71
CA LYS A 30 -13.66 3.29 9.65
C LYS A 30 -14.53 2.05 9.71
N GLU A 31 -13.90 0.91 9.49
CA GLU A 31 -14.50 -0.40 9.67
C GLU A 31 -13.59 -1.23 10.60
N GLY A 32 -14.13 -1.75 11.71
CA GLY A 32 -13.45 -2.68 12.63
C GLY A 32 -11.97 -2.41 12.97
N ASN A 33 -11.12 -3.45 12.93
CA ASN A 33 -9.76 -3.43 13.48
C ASN A 33 -8.67 -3.16 12.42
N SER A 34 -8.18 -1.92 12.39
CA SER A 34 -7.13 -1.49 11.44
C SER A 34 -5.80 -2.24 11.58
N GLU A 35 -5.43 -2.72 12.77
CA GLU A 35 -4.13 -3.41 12.92
C GLU A 35 -4.13 -4.79 12.30
N GLU A 36 -5.27 -5.48 12.36
CA GLU A 36 -5.42 -6.83 11.81
C GLU A 36 -5.72 -6.79 10.32
N TRP A 37 -6.45 -5.78 9.84
CA TRP A 37 -7.08 -5.84 8.52
C TRP A 37 -6.45 -4.92 7.46
N VAL A 38 -5.44 -4.11 7.81
CA VAL A 38 -4.88 -3.12 6.86
C VAL A 38 -4.29 -3.78 5.62
N MET A 39 -3.59 -4.91 5.74
CA MET A 39 -3.04 -5.63 4.58
C MET A 39 -4.13 -6.30 3.75
N ASP A 40 -5.09 -6.99 4.39
CA ASP A 40 -6.23 -7.61 3.70
C ASP A 40 -7.08 -6.58 2.93
N ARG A 41 -7.23 -5.37 3.48
CA ARG A 41 -7.96 -4.27 2.83
C ARG A 41 -7.19 -3.66 1.68
N LEU A 42 -5.88 -3.54 1.82
CA LEU A 42 -5.02 -3.13 0.72
C LEU A 42 -5.11 -4.14 -0.43
N GLU A 43 -4.95 -5.43 -0.13
CA GLU A 43 -5.10 -6.52 -1.09
C GLU A 43 -6.44 -6.46 -1.81
N ARG A 44 -7.54 -6.34 -1.05
CA ARG A 44 -8.89 -6.18 -1.59
C ARG A 44 -9.07 -4.94 -2.44
N ALA A 45 -8.33 -3.86 -2.19
CA ALA A 45 -8.38 -2.65 -3.01
C ALA A 45 -7.62 -2.86 -4.33
N ILE A 46 -6.41 -3.42 -4.26
CA ILE A 46 -5.53 -3.72 -5.42
C ILE A 46 -6.23 -4.69 -6.36
N PHE A 47 -6.74 -5.83 -5.88
CA PHE A 47 -7.41 -6.80 -6.75
C PHE A 47 -8.71 -6.25 -7.35
N ASN A 48 -9.37 -5.32 -6.67
CA ASN A 48 -10.53 -4.62 -7.23
C ASN A 48 -10.11 -3.61 -8.32
N ASP A 49 -8.87 -3.14 -8.33
CA ASP A 49 -8.30 -2.29 -9.38
C ASP A 49 -7.92 -3.10 -10.64
N CYS A 50 -7.58 -4.39 -10.45
CA CYS A 50 -7.32 -5.31 -11.56
C CYS A 50 -8.59 -5.65 -12.37
N ASP A 51 -9.77 -5.53 -11.77
CA ASP A 51 -11.06 -5.81 -12.43
C ASP A 51 -11.63 -4.54 -13.08
N LYS A 52 -11.68 -4.54 -14.42
CA LYS A 52 -12.17 -3.42 -15.24
C LYS A 52 -13.64 -3.05 -14.96
N GLU A 53 -14.44 -3.98 -14.43
CA GLU A 53 -15.86 -3.77 -14.13
C GLU A 53 -16.12 -3.35 -12.68
N ALA A 54 -15.07 -3.29 -11.85
CA ALA A 54 -15.23 -3.08 -10.44
C ALA A 54 -15.61 -1.63 -10.09
N LYS A 55 -16.71 -1.49 -9.34
CA LYS A 55 -17.31 -0.17 -9.05
C LYS A 55 -16.82 0.49 -7.77
N ALA A 56 -16.10 -0.26 -6.93
CA ALA A 56 -15.79 0.12 -5.55
C ALA A 56 -14.31 0.45 -5.31
N THR A 57 -13.47 0.55 -6.35
CA THR A 57 -12.00 0.67 -6.22
C THR A 57 -11.58 1.84 -5.34
N HIS A 58 -12.04 3.05 -5.67
CA HIS A 58 -11.70 4.24 -4.88
C HIS A 58 -12.23 4.19 -3.44
N SER A 59 -13.42 3.60 -3.23
CA SER A 59 -13.97 3.44 -1.87
C SER A 59 -13.14 2.46 -1.05
N ARG A 60 -12.62 1.39 -1.64
CA ARG A 60 -11.74 0.42 -0.95
C ARG A 60 -10.40 1.04 -0.59
N TYR A 61 -9.78 1.79 -1.50
CA TYR A 61 -8.58 2.57 -1.15
C TYR A 61 -8.86 3.62 -0.07
N ALA A 62 -10.05 4.24 -0.04
CA ALA A 62 -10.41 5.17 1.02
C ALA A 62 -10.54 4.49 2.39
N ILE A 63 -11.08 3.26 2.45
CA ILE A 63 -11.13 2.45 3.69
C ILE A 63 -9.72 2.08 4.14
N TRP A 64 -8.86 1.59 3.23
CA TRP A 64 -7.47 1.29 3.55
C TRP A 64 -6.69 2.54 4.01
N GLY A 65 -6.86 3.68 3.33
CA GLY A 65 -6.23 4.94 3.72
C GLY A 65 -6.68 5.43 5.10
N GLU A 66 -7.92 5.13 5.49
CA GLU A 66 -8.41 5.40 6.84
C GLU A 66 -7.72 4.52 7.89
N ASP A 67 -7.41 3.25 7.58
CA ASP A 67 -6.63 2.38 8.46
C ASP A 67 -5.22 2.93 8.68
N ILE A 68 -4.53 3.35 7.61
CA ILE A 68 -3.21 3.99 7.70
C ILE A 68 -3.26 5.22 8.62
N ARG A 69 -4.27 6.07 8.45
CA ARG A 69 -4.46 7.26 9.30
C ARG A 69 -4.72 6.87 10.75
N SER A 70 -5.57 5.87 11.00
CA SER A 70 -5.89 5.38 12.33
C SER A 70 -4.66 4.82 13.05
N LEU A 71 -3.88 3.98 12.37
CA LEU A 71 -2.64 3.39 12.90
C LEU A 71 -1.61 4.46 13.22
N THR A 72 -1.45 5.46 12.34
CA THR A 72 -0.53 6.58 12.56
C THR A 72 -0.94 7.41 13.78
N LEU A 73 -2.23 7.68 13.96
CA LEU A 73 -2.75 8.39 15.13
C LEU A 73 -2.55 7.59 16.42
N LYS A 74 -2.81 6.27 16.39
CA LYS A 74 -2.50 5.37 17.51
C LYS A 74 -1.01 5.42 17.85
N ALA A 75 -0.12 5.29 16.87
CA ALA A 75 1.32 5.36 17.09
C ALA A 75 1.74 6.68 17.73
N ARG A 76 1.23 7.81 17.23
CA ARG A 76 1.48 9.13 17.83
C ARG A 76 1.04 9.19 19.29
N ASN A 77 -0.13 8.66 19.62
CA ASN A 77 -0.64 8.65 21.00
C ASN A 77 0.22 7.77 21.91
N GLU A 78 0.68 6.61 21.43
CA GLU A 78 1.64 5.75 22.15
C GLU A 78 2.95 6.48 22.42
N MET A 79 3.47 7.25 21.44
CA MET A 79 4.67 8.09 21.64
C MET A 79 4.46 9.16 22.71
N ILE A 80 3.31 9.85 22.70
CA ILE A 80 2.96 10.87 23.72
C ILE A 80 2.91 10.25 25.12
N GLN A 81 2.48 8.99 25.22
CA GLN A 81 2.43 8.24 26.48
C GLN A 81 3.78 7.62 26.88
N GLY A 82 4.83 7.77 26.07
CA GLY A 82 6.17 7.19 26.31
C GLY A 82 6.31 5.72 25.89
N ASN A 83 5.29 5.14 25.25
CA ASN A 83 5.27 3.74 24.81
C ASN A 83 5.96 3.57 23.45
N CYS A 84 7.23 3.96 23.35
CA CYS A 84 7.99 4.00 22.10
C CYS A 84 8.06 2.64 21.37
N GLU A 85 8.12 1.53 22.10
CA GLU A 85 8.15 0.19 21.49
C GLU A 85 6.85 -0.11 20.73
N ARG A 86 5.70 0.18 21.35
CA ARG A 86 4.38 -0.03 20.76
C ARG A 86 4.15 0.92 19.57
N ALA A 87 4.56 2.18 19.71
CA ALA A 87 4.54 3.13 18.61
C ALA A 87 5.38 2.63 17.42
N GLY A 88 6.58 2.12 17.66
CA GLY A 88 7.45 1.54 16.63
C GLY A 88 6.78 0.37 15.90
N LYS A 89 6.13 -0.54 16.63
CA LYS A 89 5.39 -1.66 16.02
C LYS A 89 4.25 -1.18 15.13
N LEU A 90 3.48 -0.18 15.56
CA LEU A 90 2.41 0.41 14.76
C LEU A 90 2.93 1.12 13.50
N LEU A 91 4.05 1.84 13.61
CA LEU A 91 4.69 2.48 12.47
C LEU A 91 5.24 1.47 11.46
N ASN A 92 5.78 0.34 11.92
CA ASN A 92 6.23 -0.73 11.02
C ASN A 92 5.06 -1.27 10.16
N ILE A 93 3.86 -1.44 10.75
CA ILE A 93 2.67 -1.85 10.01
C ILE A 93 2.32 -0.80 8.93
N VAL A 94 2.33 0.50 9.29
CA VAL A 94 2.05 1.59 8.35
C VAL A 94 3.07 1.62 7.21
N ILE A 95 4.36 1.58 7.53
CA ILE A 95 5.45 1.64 6.55
C ILE A 95 5.38 0.47 5.58
N ASN A 96 5.20 -0.75 6.09
CA ASN A 96 5.12 -1.95 5.25
C ASN A 96 3.88 -1.92 4.35
N SER A 97 2.73 -1.48 4.87
CA SER A 97 1.50 -1.37 4.08
C SER A 97 1.60 -0.29 3.00
N MET A 98 2.22 0.86 3.31
CA MET A 98 2.49 1.90 2.31
C MET A 98 3.48 1.43 1.24
N GLY A 99 4.53 0.69 1.62
CA GLY A 99 5.48 0.09 0.67
C GLY A 99 4.78 -0.85 -0.30
N ALA A 100 3.97 -1.78 0.21
CA ALA A 100 3.16 -2.68 -0.61
C ALA A 100 2.20 -1.93 -1.55
N PHE A 101 1.58 -0.84 -1.09
CA PHE A 101 0.73 0.01 -1.93
C PHE A 101 1.54 0.63 -3.07
N ILE A 102 2.70 1.24 -2.78
CA ILE A 102 3.55 1.89 -3.78
C ILE A 102 3.96 0.89 -4.87
N ASP A 103 4.52 -0.24 -4.47
CA ASP A 103 5.02 -1.25 -5.41
C ASP A 103 3.87 -1.86 -6.24
N ALA A 104 2.69 -2.06 -5.64
CA ALA A 104 1.50 -2.50 -6.38
C ALA A 104 1.02 -1.44 -7.39
N GLN A 105 1.02 -0.15 -7.04
CA GLN A 105 0.64 0.91 -7.99
C GLN A 105 1.62 0.99 -9.16
N VAL A 106 2.93 0.83 -8.91
CA VAL A 106 3.94 0.73 -9.95
C VAL A 106 3.63 -0.44 -10.89
N MET A 107 3.37 -1.63 -10.34
CA MET A 107 3.00 -2.81 -11.14
C MET A 107 1.72 -2.58 -11.96
N LEU A 108 0.67 -2.05 -11.35
CA LEU A 108 -0.61 -1.77 -12.03
C LEU A 108 -0.48 -0.68 -13.11
N SER A 109 0.46 0.24 -12.92
CA SER A 109 0.77 1.27 -13.91
C SER A 109 1.59 0.75 -15.08
N ASN A 110 2.24 -0.42 -14.98
CA ASN A 110 3.09 -0.96 -16.03
C ASN A 110 2.26 -1.62 -17.14
N LYS A 111 1.61 -0.76 -17.93
CA LYS A 111 0.84 -1.10 -19.13
C LYS A 111 1.52 -0.47 -20.35
N PRO A 112 1.37 -1.04 -21.55
CA PRO A 112 1.97 -0.49 -22.77
C PRO A 112 1.65 0.99 -23.01
N GLU A 113 0.47 1.45 -22.58
CA GLU A 113 0.03 2.85 -22.68
C GLU A 113 0.62 3.82 -21.64
N ASN A 114 1.36 3.34 -20.64
CA ASN A 114 1.85 4.12 -19.50
C ASN A 114 3.38 4.17 -19.46
N ILE A 115 3.93 5.17 -18.77
CA ILE A 115 5.35 5.22 -18.44
C ILE A 115 5.56 4.47 -17.13
N SER A 116 6.22 3.31 -17.19
CA SER A 116 6.77 2.68 -16.00
C SER A 116 8.18 3.20 -15.74
N PHE A 117 8.49 3.49 -14.48
CA PHE A 117 9.84 3.91 -14.05
C PHE A 117 10.65 2.74 -13.44
N ILE A 118 10.00 1.62 -13.14
CA ILE A 118 10.59 0.44 -12.49
C ILE A 118 9.96 -0.80 -13.12
N GLU A 119 10.78 -1.78 -13.51
CA GLU A 119 10.29 -3.04 -14.05
C GLU A 119 9.81 -3.95 -12.91
N PRO A 120 8.73 -4.76 -13.09
CA PRO A 120 8.19 -5.54 -11.98
C PRO A 120 9.15 -6.64 -11.54
N ALA A 121 10.01 -7.13 -12.46
CA ALA A 121 11.11 -8.02 -12.13
C ALA A 121 12.10 -7.40 -11.13
N GLU A 122 12.43 -6.11 -11.26
CA GLU A 122 13.34 -5.41 -10.33
C GLU A 122 12.75 -5.36 -8.91
N ILE A 123 11.43 -5.20 -8.79
CA ILE A 123 10.72 -5.23 -7.49
C ILE A 123 10.84 -6.63 -6.88
N LEU A 124 10.55 -7.69 -7.64
CA LEU A 124 10.61 -9.07 -7.15
C LEU A 124 12.03 -9.49 -6.78
N GLU A 125 13.04 -9.10 -7.56
CA GLU A 125 14.45 -9.33 -7.25
C GLU A 125 14.85 -8.67 -5.93
N SER A 126 14.44 -7.41 -5.71
CA SER A 126 14.68 -6.68 -4.47
C SER A 126 14.02 -7.36 -3.26
N TYR A 127 12.82 -7.91 -3.42
CA TYR A 127 12.15 -8.66 -2.35
C TYR A 127 12.86 -9.98 -2.02
N ILE A 128 13.33 -10.71 -3.03
CA ILE A 128 14.11 -11.94 -2.84
C ILE A 128 15.41 -11.63 -2.07
N GLU A 129 16.13 -10.57 -2.44
CA GLU A 129 17.33 -10.14 -1.73
C GLU A 129 17.03 -9.75 -0.28
N ALA A 130 15.95 -9.01 -0.04
CA ALA A 130 15.52 -8.64 1.31
C ALA A 130 15.15 -9.86 2.15
N LEU A 131 14.49 -10.87 1.60
CA LEU A 131 14.15 -12.11 2.30
C LEU A 131 15.40 -12.94 2.64
N LYS A 132 16.39 -12.98 1.74
CA LYS A 132 17.65 -13.71 1.95
C LYS A 132 18.59 -13.01 2.94
N SER A 133 18.58 -11.68 3.02
CA SER A 133 19.52 -10.88 3.82
C SER A 133 19.08 -10.61 5.26
N ASN A 134 17.79 -10.58 5.55
CA ASN A 134 17.26 -10.12 6.85
C ASN A 134 17.36 -11.14 7.99
N ASN A 135 18.13 -12.22 7.86
CA ASN A 135 18.22 -13.30 8.86
C ASN A 135 16.85 -13.76 9.37
N PHE A 136 15.81 -13.70 8.52
CA PHE A 136 14.58 -14.39 8.84
C PHE A 136 14.94 -15.85 9.08
N LYS A 137 14.41 -16.47 10.13
CA LYS A 137 14.58 -17.92 10.30
C LYS A 137 14.07 -18.57 9.02
N GLU A 138 14.96 -19.25 8.29
CA GLU A 138 14.59 -20.02 7.11
C GLU A 138 13.36 -20.84 7.46
N SER A 139 12.26 -20.54 6.76
CA SER A 139 10.98 -21.16 6.96
C SER A 139 10.47 -21.63 5.60
N ALA A 140 9.77 -22.75 5.58
CA ALA A 140 9.17 -23.29 4.36
C ALA A 140 8.22 -22.28 3.68
N GLU A 141 7.67 -21.33 4.45
CA GLU A 141 6.84 -20.24 3.93
C GLU A 141 7.65 -19.23 3.13
N ILE A 142 8.81 -18.81 3.64
CA ILE A 142 9.71 -17.89 2.92
C ILE A 142 10.22 -18.54 1.63
N ASP A 143 10.65 -19.80 1.70
CA ASP A 143 11.12 -20.54 0.52
C ASP A 143 10.03 -20.66 -0.54
N SER A 144 8.78 -20.93 -0.11
CA SER A 144 7.64 -20.98 -1.02
C SER A 144 7.35 -19.62 -1.67
N VAL A 145 7.51 -18.51 -0.95
CA VAL A 145 7.32 -17.16 -1.49
C VAL A 145 8.41 -16.84 -2.51
N VAL A 146 9.68 -17.04 -2.14
CA VAL A 146 10.84 -16.81 -3.01
C VAL A 146 10.73 -17.62 -4.30
N LYS A 147 10.37 -18.90 -4.21
CA LYS A 147 10.21 -19.76 -5.38
C LYS A 147 9.15 -19.21 -6.35
N ARG A 148 8.00 -18.75 -5.84
CA ARG A 148 6.95 -18.13 -6.68
C ARG A 148 7.46 -16.86 -7.37
N MET A 149 8.22 -16.01 -6.66
CA MET A 149 8.81 -14.80 -7.24
C MET A 149 9.81 -15.15 -8.36
N GLU A 150 10.68 -16.13 -8.13
CA GLU A 150 11.65 -16.61 -9.13
C GLU A 150 10.98 -17.24 -10.35
N GLU A 151 9.85 -17.93 -10.18
CA GLU A 151 9.04 -18.47 -11.28
C GLU A 151 8.40 -17.34 -12.11
N LEU A 152 7.82 -16.33 -11.45
CA LEU A 152 7.24 -15.17 -12.13
C LEU A 152 8.28 -14.39 -12.94
N ILE A 153 9.48 -14.16 -12.39
CA ILE A 153 10.58 -13.47 -13.11
C ILE A 153 10.97 -14.22 -14.40
N LYS A 154 10.96 -15.56 -14.38
CA LYS A 154 11.29 -16.38 -15.56
C LYS A 154 10.23 -16.28 -16.65
N ASP A 155 8.98 -16.06 -16.28
CA ASP A 155 7.85 -15.95 -17.20
C ASP A 155 7.73 -14.53 -17.75
N LYS A 156 8.69 -14.17 -18.62
CA LYS A 156 8.81 -12.85 -19.28
C LYS A 156 7.53 -12.27 -19.93
N PRO A 157 6.57 -13.05 -20.47
CA PRO A 157 5.33 -12.51 -21.05
C PRO A 157 4.47 -11.70 -20.07
N LEU A 158 4.53 -11.98 -18.76
CA LEU A 158 3.74 -11.28 -17.73
C LEU A 158 4.12 -9.80 -17.54
N PHE A 159 5.30 -9.38 -17.99
CA PHE A 159 5.83 -8.03 -17.71
C PHE A 159 5.71 -7.03 -18.86
N TYR A 160 5.33 -7.49 -20.06
CA TYR A 160 5.31 -6.66 -21.27
C TYR A 160 3.94 -6.51 -21.93
N GLY A 161 2.86 -6.89 -21.25
CA GLY A 161 1.50 -6.66 -21.75
C GLY A 161 1.26 -7.22 -23.15
N ILE A 162 1.73 -8.44 -23.42
CA ILE A 162 1.33 -9.17 -24.63
C ILE A 162 0.13 -10.03 -24.24
N GLU A 163 -1.07 -9.49 -24.41
CA GLU A 163 -2.27 -10.32 -24.54
C GLU A 163 -2.17 -11.04 -25.90
N ASP A 164 -2.31 -12.38 -25.89
CA ASP A 164 -2.72 -13.15 -27.08
C ASP A 164 -4.17 -12.78 -27.48
#